data_AF-A0A7C4FUG5-F1
#
_entry.id   AF-A0A7C4FUG5-F1
#
_cell.length_a   1.000
_cell.length_b   1.000
_cell.length_c   1.000
_cell.angle_alpha   90.00
_cell.angle_beta   90.00
_cell.angle_gamma   90.00
#
_symmetry.space_group_name_H-M   'P 1'
#
loop_
_entity.id
_entity.type
_entity.pdbx_description
1 polymer ?
#
loop_
_entity_poly.entity_id
_entity_poly.type
_entity_poly.pdbx_seq_one_letter_code
_entity_poly.pdbx_strand_id
1 'polypeptide(L)'
;MSTRPGWPALLVAWLAIWAEVFPPAAAEPAADVFVTPAQTKVDTAIPDTVWRHFKDTGDRPLRSFSIDLNGDSIPEKLVLNEYLCGNGGCPWAVVDVRRGTVIGSLFAKRILIQAKRQNGYRPLVCESSAGQAGNIRQTYKFSDGRYRNAESGARRGTGMQEGLPSGVLRREDIGHDTGNWP
;
A
#
# COMPACT_ATOMS: atom_id res chain seq x y z
N MET A 1 -58.45 -5.70 49.62
CA MET A 1 -56.99 -5.68 49.85
C MET A 1 -56.33 -6.04 48.53
N SER A 2 -55.74 -5.06 47.83
CA SER A 2 -55.13 -5.23 46.50
C SER A 2 -53.66 -4.88 46.60
N THR A 3 -52.79 -5.88 46.47
CA THR A 3 -51.33 -5.77 46.49
C THR A 3 -50.85 -5.43 45.09
N ARG A 4 -50.36 -4.19 44.91
CA ARG A 4 -49.69 -3.76 43.68
C ARG A 4 -48.23 -4.25 43.68
N PRO A 5 -47.74 -4.89 42.61
CA PRO A 5 -46.33 -5.29 42.50
C PRO A 5 -45.44 -4.06 42.26
N GLY A 6 -44.35 -3.98 43.04
CA GLY A 6 -43.41 -2.86 43.06
C GLY A 6 -42.48 -2.81 41.85
N TRP A 7 -42.30 -1.59 41.32
CA TRP A 7 -41.39 -1.22 40.24
C TRP A 7 -40.03 -0.74 40.79
N PRO A 8 -39.01 -1.61 40.96
CA PRO A 8 -37.65 -1.08 40.82
C PRO A 8 -36.65 -2.00 40.10
N ALA A 9 -37.08 -3.10 39.46
CA ALA A 9 -36.14 -4.09 38.91
C ALA A 9 -35.65 -3.84 37.46
N LEU A 10 -36.16 -2.81 36.76
CA LEU A 10 -35.89 -2.64 35.31
C LEU A 10 -34.69 -1.73 34.96
N LEU A 11 -34.06 -1.06 35.93
CA LEU A 11 -33.01 -0.07 35.63
C LEU A 11 -31.57 -0.61 35.58
N VAL A 12 -31.29 -1.80 36.13
CA VAL A 12 -29.91 -2.34 36.18
C VAL A 12 -29.53 -3.15 34.93
N ALA A 13 -30.49 -3.65 34.16
CA ALA A 13 -30.22 -4.46 32.97
C ALA A 13 -29.77 -3.67 31.72
N TRP A 14 -29.79 -2.34 31.75
CA TRP A 14 -29.47 -1.51 30.58
C TRP A 14 -27.97 -1.19 30.40
N LEU A 15 -27.14 -1.33 31.43
CA LEU A 15 -25.72 -0.96 31.35
C LEU A 15 -24.79 -2.12 30.93
N ALA A 16 -25.24 -3.38 30.99
CA ALA A 16 -24.43 -4.54 30.62
C ALA A 16 -24.43 -4.87 29.10
N ILE A 17 -25.31 -4.23 28.31
CA ILE A 17 -25.46 -4.53 26.87
C ILE A 17 -24.47 -3.73 26.00
N TRP A 18 -23.78 -2.72 26.55
CA TRP A 18 -22.96 -1.80 25.74
C TRP A 18 -21.51 -2.23 25.51
N ALA A 19 -20.98 -3.19 26.26
CA ALA A 19 -19.57 -3.58 26.19
C ALA A 19 -19.26 -4.65 25.12
N GLU A 20 -20.25 -5.36 24.59
CA GLU A 20 -20.06 -6.41 23.56
C GLU A 20 -20.18 -5.89 22.12
N VAL A 21 -20.56 -4.63 21.91
CA VAL A 21 -20.88 -4.11 20.56
C VAL A 21 -19.68 -3.45 19.87
N PHE A 22 -18.62 -3.11 20.61
CA PHE A 22 -17.46 -2.45 20.03
C PHE A 22 -16.25 -3.39 20.07
N PRO A 23 -15.94 -4.11 18.96
CA PRO A 23 -14.67 -4.80 18.87
C PRO A 23 -13.54 -3.78 19.15
N PRO A 24 -12.48 -4.18 19.88
CA PRO A 24 -11.35 -3.31 20.12
C PRO A 24 -10.84 -2.80 18.78
N ALA A 25 -10.62 -1.48 18.69
CA ALA A 25 -10.09 -0.85 17.48
C ALA A 25 -8.88 -1.66 16.99
N ALA A 26 -8.91 -2.10 15.73
CA ALA A 26 -7.83 -2.90 15.19
C ALA A 26 -6.51 -2.16 15.40
N ALA A 27 -5.57 -2.82 16.09
CA ALA A 27 -4.29 -2.20 16.42
C ALA A 27 -3.60 -1.73 15.13
N GLU A 28 -3.27 -0.44 15.05
CA GLU A 28 -2.58 0.09 13.89
C GLU A 28 -1.25 -0.65 13.70
N PRO A 29 -0.90 -1.08 12.46
CA PRO A 29 0.41 -1.65 12.22
C PRO A 29 1.50 -0.67 12.66
N ALA A 30 2.32 -1.10 13.61
CA ALA A 30 3.40 -0.31 14.21
C ALA A 30 4.58 -0.09 13.26
N ALA A 31 4.61 -0.79 12.11
CA ALA A 31 5.68 -0.76 11.15
C ALA A 31 5.17 -0.60 9.71
N ASP A 32 6.07 -0.14 8.85
CA ASP A 32 5.85 -0.10 7.42
C ASP A 32 5.66 -1.51 6.86
N VAL A 33 4.78 -1.66 5.85
CA VAL A 33 4.47 -2.96 5.24
C VAL A 33 4.90 -2.96 3.77
N PHE A 34 5.69 -3.96 3.38
CA PHE A 34 6.01 -4.19 1.97
C PHE A 34 5.03 -5.19 1.37
N VAL A 35 4.47 -4.81 0.22
CA VAL A 35 3.59 -5.64 -0.61
C VAL A 35 4.23 -5.85 -1.96
N THR A 36 4.26 -7.12 -2.37
CA THR A 36 4.73 -7.59 -3.67
C THR A 36 3.66 -8.47 -4.30
N PRO A 37 3.70 -8.70 -5.62
CA PRO A 37 2.78 -9.62 -6.29
C PRO A 37 2.67 -10.99 -5.62
N ALA A 38 3.79 -11.53 -5.12
CA ALA A 38 3.83 -12.83 -4.47
C ALA A 38 2.98 -12.93 -3.19
N GLN A 39 2.74 -11.82 -2.49
CA GLN A 39 1.94 -11.79 -1.26
C GLN A 39 0.44 -11.69 -1.51
N THR A 40 0.03 -11.40 -2.75
CA THR A 40 -1.38 -11.32 -3.11
C THR A 40 -2.00 -12.72 -3.19
N LYS A 41 -3.31 -12.83 -3.02
CA LYS A 41 -4.05 -14.10 -3.18
C LYS A 41 -5.15 -13.91 -4.21
N VAL A 42 -5.51 -14.98 -4.93
CA VAL A 42 -6.68 -14.97 -5.81
C VAL A 42 -7.90 -14.55 -4.99
N ASP A 43 -8.64 -13.56 -5.48
CA ASP A 43 -9.73 -12.94 -4.74
C ASP A 43 -10.99 -12.90 -5.61
N THR A 44 -11.88 -13.84 -5.35
CA THR A 44 -13.17 -13.98 -6.03
C THR A 44 -14.22 -13.00 -5.54
N ALA A 45 -13.94 -12.25 -4.47
CA ALA A 45 -14.85 -11.25 -3.91
C ALA A 45 -14.56 -9.84 -4.44
N ILE A 46 -13.82 -9.70 -5.53
CA ILE A 46 -13.58 -8.41 -6.19
C ILE A 46 -14.81 -8.04 -7.05
N PRO A 47 -15.46 -6.90 -6.81
CA PRO A 47 -16.62 -6.49 -7.59
C PRO A 47 -16.30 -6.23 -9.07
N ASP A 48 -17.26 -6.50 -9.97
CA ASP A 48 -17.15 -6.28 -11.43
C ASP A 48 -16.80 -4.83 -11.81
N THR A 49 -17.12 -3.86 -10.95
CA THR A 49 -16.71 -2.45 -11.13
C THR A 49 -15.19 -2.29 -11.15
N VAL A 50 -14.47 -3.10 -10.36
CA VAL A 50 -13.00 -3.12 -10.31
C VAL A 50 -12.43 -3.86 -11.53
N TRP A 51 -13.06 -4.94 -11.97
CA TRP A 51 -12.66 -5.65 -13.20
C TRP A 51 -12.64 -4.72 -14.41
N ARG A 52 -13.70 -3.94 -14.59
CA ARG A 52 -13.82 -2.96 -15.67
C ARG A 52 -12.77 -1.84 -15.60
N HIS A 53 -12.19 -1.57 -14.42
CA HIS A 53 -11.13 -0.57 -14.27
C HIS A 53 -9.84 -0.96 -15.00
N PHE A 54 -9.54 -2.26 -15.09
CA PHE A 54 -8.28 -2.73 -15.66
C PHE A 54 -8.24 -2.78 -17.20
N LYS A 55 -9.34 -2.45 -17.90
CA LYS A 55 -9.55 -2.57 -19.36
C LYS A 55 -9.42 -3.97 -19.95
N ASP A 56 -8.45 -4.76 -19.49
CA ASP A 56 -8.20 -6.14 -19.91
C ASP A 56 -7.57 -6.92 -18.74
N THR A 57 -8.07 -8.14 -18.52
CA THR A 57 -7.57 -9.07 -17.50
C THR A 57 -7.10 -10.40 -18.09
N GLY A 58 -7.20 -10.59 -19.41
CA GLY A 58 -6.77 -11.81 -20.12
C GLY A 58 -7.35 -13.10 -19.52
N ASP A 59 -8.60 -13.05 -19.06
CA ASP A 59 -9.33 -14.12 -18.36
C ASP A 59 -8.65 -14.68 -17.09
N ARG A 60 -7.64 -13.98 -16.56
CA ARG A 60 -6.95 -14.39 -15.33
C ARG A 60 -7.69 -13.88 -14.10
N PRO A 61 -7.75 -14.68 -13.01
CA PRO A 61 -8.30 -14.22 -11.76
C PRO A 61 -7.50 -13.04 -11.21
N LEU A 62 -8.19 -11.98 -10.79
CA LEU A 62 -7.55 -10.89 -10.06
C LEU A 62 -7.07 -11.39 -8.70
N ARG A 63 -5.92 -10.85 -8.26
CA ARG A 63 -5.37 -11.13 -6.94
C ARG A 63 -5.44 -9.87 -6.09
N SER A 64 -5.54 -10.01 -4.78
CA SER A 64 -5.56 -8.87 -3.87
C SER A 64 -4.71 -9.08 -2.63
N PHE A 65 -4.38 -7.96 -1.98
CA PHE A 65 -3.85 -7.88 -0.64
C PHE A 65 -4.72 -6.93 0.19
N SER A 66 -5.20 -7.40 1.34
CA SER A 66 -6.11 -6.62 2.20
C SER A 66 -5.34 -5.95 3.33
N ILE A 67 -5.60 -4.66 3.56
CA ILE A 67 -5.00 -3.90 4.66
C ILE A 67 -5.86 -2.67 4.97
N ASP A 68 -5.98 -2.34 6.25
CA ASP A 68 -6.65 -1.12 6.69
C ASP A 68 -5.73 0.10 6.48
N LEU A 69 -6.08 0.92 5.50
CA LEU A 69 -5.36 2.15 5.16
C LEU A 69 -5.90 3.35 5.96
N ASN A 70 -7.15 3.36 6.40
CA ASN A 70 -7.81 4.54 6.96
C ASN A 70 -8.08 4.52 8.47
N GLY A 71 -7.97 3.36 9.12
CA GLY A 71 -8.17 3.15 10.56
C GLY A 71 -9.60 2.81 10.95
N ASP A 72 -10.49 2.54 10.00
CA ASP A 72 -11.89 2.22 10.27
C ASP A 72 -12.14 0.73 10.55
N SER A 73 -11.07 -0.07 10.64
CA SER A 73 -11.09 -1.53 10.82
C SER A 73 -11.74 -2.31 9.66
N ILE A 74 -12.07 -1.67 8.55
CA ILE A 74 -12.48 -2.32 7.30
C ILE A 74 -11.31 -2.23 6.31
N PRO A 75 -10.66 -3.34 5.98
CA PRO A 75 -9.49 -3.29 5.12
C PRO A 75 -9.86 -2.89 3.69
N GLU A 76 -9.12 -1.93 3.13
CA GLU A 76 -9.05 -1.73 1.69
C GLU A 76 -8.34 -2.90 1.01
N LYS A 77 -8.60 -3.06 -0.29
CA LYS A 77 -7.91 -4.03 -1.14
C LYS A 77 -6.94 -3.36 -2.10
N LEU A 78 -5.70 -3.82 -2.11
CA LEU A 78 -4.76 -3.60 -3.20
C LEU A 78 -4.94 -4.72 -4.21
N VAL A 79 -5.66 -4.43 -5.30
CA VAL A 79 -5.96 -5.39 -6.35
C VAL A 79 -4.89 -5.32 -7.43
N LEU A 80 -4.28 -6.45 -7.73
CA LEU A 80 -3.25 -6.63 -8.74
C LEU A 80 -3.88 -7.25 -10.00
N ASN A 81 -3.57 -6.67 -11.15
CA ASN A 81 -3.77 -7.33 -12.43
C ASN A 81 -2.44 -7.85 -12.97
N GLU A 82 -2.24 -9.17 -12.87
CA GLU A 82 -1.01 -9.83 -13.29
C GLU A 82 -0.86 -9.93 -14.81
N TYR A 83 -1.97 -9.95 -15.54
CA TYR A 83 -1.97 -10.08 -17.00
C TYR A 83 -1.27 -8.88 -17.66
N LEU A 84 -1.43 -7.70 -17.08
CA LEU A 84 -0.85 -6.45 -17.56
C LEU A 84 0.52 -6.12 -16.93
N CYS A 85 1.14 -7.05 -16.22
CA CYS A 85 2.50 -6.86 -15.72
C CYS A 85 3.50 -6.78 -16.89
N GLY A 86 4.41 -5.81 -16.82
CA GLY A 86 5.58 -5.73 -17.69
C GLY A 86 6.88 -5.75 -16.88
N ASN A 87 8.01 -5.58 -17.57
CA ASN A 87 9.34 -5.54 -16.94
C ASN A 87 9.46 -4.43 -15.87
N GLY A 88 8.69 -3.35 -16.03
CA GLY A 88 8.69 -2.21 -15.10
C GLY A 88 7.88 -2.42 -13.83
N GLY A 89 6.95 -3.39 -13.80
CA GLY A 89 6.02 -3.56 -12.69
C GLY A 89 4.63 -3.94 -13.20
N CYS A 90 3.67 -3.90 -12.29
CA CYS A 90 2.29 -4.28 -12.55
C CYS A 90 1.33 -3.13 -12.25
N PRO A 91 0.19 -3.05 -12.95
CA PRO A 91 -0.89 -2.15 -12.55
C PRO A 91 -1.60 -2.68 -11.30
N TRP A 92 -1.89 -1.76 -10.38
CA TRP A 92 -2.66 -2.01 -9.17
C TRP A 92 -3.83 -1.03 -9.06
N ALA A 93 -4.91 -1.47 -8.45
CA ALA A 93 -6.03 -0.64 -8.02
C ALA A 93 -6.11 -0.64 -6.49
N VAL A 94 -6.39 0.52 -5.90
CA VAL A 94 -6.76 0.62 -4.48
C VAL A 94 -8.28 0.68 -4.42
N VAL A 95 -8.89 -0.25 -3.69
CA VAL A 95 -10.34 -0.42 -3.64
C VAL A 95 -10.84 -0.20 -2.22
N ASP A 96 -11.76 0.74 -2.08
CA ASP A 96 -12.60 0.88 -0.89
C ASP A 96 -13.68 -0.21 -0.95
N VAL A 97 -13.55 -1.23 -0.10
CA VAL A 97 -14.45 -2.39 -0.08
C VAL A 97 -15.85 -1.99 0.40
N ARG A 98 -15.96 -1.03 1.32
CA ARG A 98 -17.24 -0.55 1.85
C ARG A 98 -18.06 0.11 0.75
N ARG A 99 -17.41 0.91 -0.10
CA ARG A 99 -18.04 1.60 -1.22
C ARG A 99 -18.09 0.77 -2.51
N GLY A 100 -17.28 -0.27 -2.63
CA GLY A 100 -17.12 -1.05 -3.87
C GLY A 100 -16.50 -0.23 -5.01
N THR A 101 -15.69 0.77 -4.68
CA THR A 101 -15.15 1.75 -5.65
C THR A 101 -13.63 1.77 -5.67
N VAL A 102 -13.06 1.96 -6.86
CA VAL A 102 -11.63 2.19 -7.03
C VAL A 102 -11.26 3.62 -6.60
N ILE A 103 -10.54 3.73 -5.51
CA ILE A 103 -10.05 4.99 -4.94
C ILE A 103 -8.61 5.29 -5.33
N GLY A 104 -7.91 4.42 -6.05
CA GLY A 104 -6.53 4.68 -6.50
C GLY A 104 -6.11 3.81 -7.67
N SER A 105 -5.19 4.31 -8.48
CA SER A 105 -4.55 3.54 -9.57
C SER A 105 -3.05 3.75 -9.48
N LEU A 106 -2.32 2.64 -9.42
CA LEU A 106 -0.89 2.63 -9.17
C LEU A 106 -0.19 1.76 -10.22
N PHE A 107 1.11 2.00 -10.41
CA PHE A 107 1.97 1.11 -11.17
C PHE A 107 3.22 0.80 -10.34
N ALA A 108 3.43 -0.47 -10.01
CA ALA A 108 4.48 -0.86 -9.08
C ALA A 108 4.89 -2.33 -9.24
N LYS A 109 6.18 -2.59 -9.03
CA LYS A 109 6.72 -3.92 -8.72
C LYS A 109 6.65 -4.21 -7.22
N ARG A 110 6.83 -3.17 -6.40
CA ARG A 110 6.75 -3.24 -4.92
C ARG A 110 6.00 -2.01 -4.40
N ILE A 111 5.14 -2.21 -3.42
CA ILE A 111 4.40 -1.14 -2.73
C ILE A 111 4.83 -1.15 -1.27
N LEU A 112 5.33 -0.02 -0.79
CA LEU A 112 5.56 0.23 0.63
C LEU A 112 4.39 1.03 1.18
N ILE A 113 3.72 0.48 2.18
CA ILE A 113 2.63 1.11 2.90
C ILE A 113 3.20 1.70 4.17
N GLN A 114 3.19 3.02 4.29
CA GLN A 114 3.77 3.69 5.44
C GLN A 114 2.92 3.46 6.70
N ALA A 115 3.57 3.27 7.84
CA ALA A 115 2.91 3.06 9.13
C ALA A 115 2.04 4.26 9.53
N LYS A 116 2.58 5.47 9.31
CA LYS A 116 1.94 6.72 9.72
C LYS A 116 0.93 7.20 8.68
N ARG A 117 -0.32 7.40 9.12
CA ARG A 117 -1.37 8.02 8.30
C ARG A 117 -1.11 9.50 8.03
N GLN A 118 -1.53 9.95 6.86
CA GLN A 118 -1.57 11.35 6.44
C GLN A 118 -2.93 11.59 5.77
N ASN A 119 -3.64 12.65 6.15
CA ASN A 119 -4.98 12.95 5.64
C ASN A 119 -5.96 11.77 5.83
N GLY A 120 -5.87 11.09 6.98
CA GLY A 120 -6.74 9.96 7.32
C GLY A 120 -6.38 8.64 6.65
N TYR A 121 -5.40 8.58 5.74
CA TYR A 121 -5.01 7.34 5.05
C TYR A 121 -3.50 7.10 5.10
N ARG A 122 -3.07 5.84 5.01
CA ARG A 122 -1.64 5.49 4.90
C ARG A 122 -1.11 5.87 3.51
N PRO A 123 -0.03 6.67 3.40
CA PRO A 123 0.63 6.92 2.12
C PRO A 123 1.20 5.63 1.52
N LEU A 124 1.18 5.56 0.19
CA LEU A 124 1.70 4.42 -0.57
C LEU A 124 2.92 4.86 -1.35
N VAL A 125 4.01 4.11 -1.25
CA VAL A 125 5.23 4.39 -2.00
C VAL A 125 5.46 3.24 -2.96
N CYS A 126 5.27 3.54 -4.25
CA CYS A 126 5.34 2.59 -5.33
C CYS A 126 6.73 2.62 -5.96
N GLU A 127 7.36 1.45 -6.07
CA GLU A 127 8.63 1.28 -6.76
C GLU A 127 8.42 0.43 -8.01
N SER A 128 8.91 0.95 -9.12
CA SER A 128 8.87 0.32 -10.45
C SER A 128 10.27 0.31 -11.05
N SER A 129 10.52 -0.58 -12.00
CA SER A 129 11.76 -0.62 -12.77
C SER A 129 11.63 0.23 -14.03
N ALA A 130 12.68 0.99 -14.36
CA ALA A 130 12.85 1.72 -15.61
C ALA A 130 13.93 1.07 -16.49
N GLY A 131 14.17 -0.23 -16.31
CA GLY A 131 15.23 -0.96 -17.01
C GLY A 131 16.62 -0.47 -16.59
N GLN A 132 17.47 -0.13 -17.56
CA GLN A 132 18.84 0.33 -17.30
C GLN A 132 18.88 1.69 -16.57
N ALA A 133 17.81 2.48 -16.62
CA ALA A 133 17.73 3.76 -15.93
C ALA A 133 17.57 3.64 -14.39
N GLY A 134 17.41 2.41 -13.88
CA GLY A 134 17.25 2.12 -12.45
C GLY A 134 15.79 1.97 -12.03
N ASN A 135 15.48 2.33 -10.79
CA ASN A 135 14.14 2.23 -10.23
C ASN A 135 13.47 3.61 -10.15
N ILE A 136 12.19 3.68 -10.51
CA ILE A 136 11.34 4.85 -10.32
C ILE A 136 10.57 4.65 -9.02
N ARG A 137 10.62 5.66 -8.14
CA ARG A 137 9.88 5.70 -6.89
C ARG A 137 8.83 6.81 -6.96
N GLN A 138 7.57 6.46 -6.73
CA GLN A 138 6.44 7.39 -6.73
C GLN A 138 5.71 7.31 -5.40
N THR A 139 5.39 8.46 -4.81
CA THR A 139 4.62 8.53 -3.57
C THR A 139 3.19 8.93 -3.89
N TYR A 140 2.23 8.13 -3.42
CA TYR A 140 0.81 8.39 -3.53
C TYR A 140 0.24 8.77 -2.16
N LYS A 141 -0.48 9.89 -2.11
CA LYS A 141 -1.18 10.37 -0.91
C LYS A 141 -2.67 10.43 -1.21
N PHE A 142 -3.48 10.26 -0.17
CA PHE A 142 -4.93 10.37 -0.30
C PHE A 142 -5.35 11.85 -0.24
N SER A 143 -6.07 12.30 -1.26
CA SER A 143 -6.70 13.61 -1.32
C SER A 143 -7.96 13.56 -2.18
N ASP A 144 -8.98 14.35 -1.85
CA ASP A 144 -10.22 14.46 -2.64
C ASP A 144 -10.89 13.10 -2.89
N GLY A 145 -10.86 12.23 -1.87
CA GLY A 145 -11.43 10.89 -1.92
C GLY A 145 -10.66 9.87 -2.74
N ARG A 146 -9.42 10.17 -3.19
CA ARG A 146 -8.62 9.24 -4.01
C ARG A 146 -7.12 9.32 -3.71
N TYR A 147 -6.38 8.24 -3.98
CA TYR A 147 -4.92 8.25 -4.04
C TYR A 147 -4.44 8.97 -5.29
N ARG A 148 -3.56 9.97 -5.10
CA ARG A 148 -2.93 10.74 -6.17
C ARG A 148 -1.42 10.74 -6.00
N ASN A 149 -0.71 10.76 -7.11
CA ASN A 149 0.74 10.90 -7.10
C ASN A 149 1.10 12.29 -6.56
N ALA A 150 1.78 12.34 -5.42
CA ALA A 150 2.15 13.57 -4.75
C ALA A 150 3.53 14.10 -5.18
N GLU A 151 4.42 13.21 -5.65
CA GLU A 151 5.76 13.55 -6.11
C GLU A 151 6.24 12.54 -7.15
N SER A 152 6.51 13.05 -8.36
CA SER A 152 7.23 12.32 -9.41
C SER A 152 8.69 12.76 -9.41
N GLY A 153 9.38 12.54 -8.29
CA GLY A 153 10.83 12.74 -8.25
C GLY A 153 11.52 11.60 -9.00
N ALA A 154 11.90 11.81 -10.26
CA ALA A 154 12.85 10.93 -10.93
C ALA A 154 14.19 11.02 -10.20
N ARG A 155 14.38 10.23 -9.14
CA ARG A 155 15.71 10.00 -8.57
C ARG A 155 16.45 9.15 -9.61
N ARG A 156 17.15 9.84 -10.52
CA ARG A 156 18.24 9.23 -11.28
C ARG A 156 19.11 8.55 -10.22
N GLY A 157 19.24 7.23 -10.31
CA GLY A 157 20.10 6.48 -9.42
C GLY A 157 21.53 6.95 -9.66
N THR A 158 21.95 8.03 -9.00
CA THR A 158 23.36 8.21 -8.66
C THR A 158 23.68 6.97 -7.86
N GLY A 159 24.62 6.18 -8.38
CA GLY A 159 24.91 4.84 -7.90
C GLY A 159 24.91 4.75 -6.38
N MET A 160 24.51 3.58 -5.91
CA MET A 160 24.74 3.07 -4.57
C MET A 160 26.18 3.42 -4.15
N GLN A 161 26.39 4.59 -3.54
CA GLN A 161 27.60 4.89 -2.82
C GLN A 161 27.36 4.20 -1.49
N GLU A 162 27.76 2.92 -1.45
CA GLU A 162 28.04 2.24 -0.19
C GLU A 162 28.79 3.24 0.68
N GLY A 163 28.21 3.56 1.84
CA GLY A 163 28.90 4.26 2.88
C GLY A 163 30.07 3.40 3.35
N LEU A 164 31.19 3.50 2.64
CA LEU A 164 32.48 3.20 3.23
C LEU A 164 32.76 4.31 4.24
N PRO A 165 33.04 3.97 5.51
CA PRO A 165 33.36 4.95 6.52
C PRO A 165 34.54 5.81 6.05
N SER A 166 34.38 7.12 6.21
CA SER A 166 35.43 8.10 5.90
C SER A 166 36.68 7.77 6.71
N GLY A 167 37.69 7.23 6.02
CA GLY A 167 38.99 7.00 6.60
C GLY A 167 39.97 6.40 5.60
N VAL A 168 40.89 7.26 5.12
CA VAL A 168 42.30 6.89 4.87
C VAL A 168 42.48 5.92 3.68
N LEU A 169 42.82 6.35 2.45
CA LEU A 169 44.17 6.75 2.04
C LEU A 169 44.16 7.45 0.67
N ARG A 170 45.30 8.10 0.43
CA ARG A 170 45.59 9.15 -0.53
C ARG A 170 45.48 8.77 -2.00
N ARG A 171 45.18 9.83 -2.74
CA ARG A 171 45.44 10.09 -4.15
C ARG A 171 46.95 10.20 -4.38
N GLU A 172 47.56 9.16 -4.91
CA GLU A 172 48.90 9.13 -5.54
C GLU A 172 48.96 7.78 -6.27
N ASP A 173 48.75 7.80 -7.59
CA ASP A 173 49.66 7.23 -8.60
C ASP A 173 48.94 6.18 -9.45
N ILE A 174 48.34 6.59 -10.58
CA ILE A 174 48.33 5.76 -11.79
C ILE A 174 48.50 6.70 -12.98
N GLY A 175 49.71 6.67 -13.54
CA GLY A 175 50.12 7.43 -14.71
C GLY A 175 49.36 7.01 -15.97
N HIS A 176 49.13 8.01 -16.81
CA HIS A 176 48.83 7.83 -18.22
C HIS A 176 49.99 7.13 -18.92
N ASP A 177 49.75 5.94 -19.46
CA ASP A 177 50.56 5.37 -20.53
C ASP A 177 49.69 5.26 -21.78
N THR A 178 49.93 6.17 -22.73
CA THR A 178 49.35 6.13 -24.08
C THR A 178 50.29 5.33 -24.98
N GLY A 179 50.18 4.00 -24.89
CA GLY A 179 50.90 3.05 -25.73
C GLY A 179 50.18 2.75 -27.04
N ASN A 180 50.73 3.30 -28.10
CA ASN A 180 50.49 3.05 -29.52
C ASN A 180 50.53 1.54 -29.87
N TRP A 181 49.59 1.05 -30.69
CA TRP A 181 49.65 -0.27 -31.32
C TRP A 181 49.42 -0.14 -32.83
N PRO A 182 50.08 -0.98 -33.65
CA PRO A 182 50.21 -0.83 -35.11
C PRO A 182 48.93 -1.10 -35.90
#